data_AF-A0A3S0CUE4-F1
#
_entry.id   AF-A0A3S0CUE4-F1
#
_cell.length_a   1.000
_cell.length_b   1.000
_cell.length_c   1.000
_cell.angle_alpha   90.00
_cell.angle_beta   90.00
_cell.angle_gamma   90.00
#
_symmetry.space_group_name_H-M   'P 1'
#
loop_
_entity.id
_entity.type
_entity.pdbx_description
1 polymer ?
#
loop_
_entity_poly.entity_id
_entity_poly.type
_entity_poly.pdbx_seq_one_letter_code
_entity_poly.pdbx_strand_id
1 'polypeptide(L)'
;LIYSSGDSIAALLLGEFSLTRLAVIALLGSTVYALEIPNWFYQVDRMVRPGGTRAALLRTLLALAYFNPLWVARHMALITWASSGSLPGWSILAVASHAFVLNIPLALTANLLIQNKVPAPWRFTASALYSALMAVYYAVGRVWLQ
;
A
#
# COMPACT_ATOMS: atom_id res chain seq x y z
N LEU A 1 1.17 -6.13 11.21
CA LEU A 1 0.93 -7.58 11.04
C LEU A 1 0.25 -7.92 9.72
N ILE A 2 -0.89 -7.32 9.35
CA ILE A 2 -1.55 -7.62 8.06
C ILE A 2 -0.60 -7.41 6.86
N TYR A 3 0.11 -6.27 6.81
CA TYR A 3 1.12 -6.00 5.78
C TYR A 3 2.21 -7.07 5.71
N SER A 4 2.82 -7.41 6.85
CA SER A 4 3.90 -8.40 6.93
C SER A 4 3.43 -9.79 6.56
N SER A 5 2.19 -10.17 6.90
CA SER A 5 1.61 -11.46 6.50
C SER A 5 1.44 -11.55 4.98
N GLY A 6 0.84 -10.53 4.36
CA GLY A 6 0.69 -10.50 2.89
C GLY A 6 2.02 -10.50 2.15
N ASP A 7 2.97 -9.66 2.60
CA ASP A 7 4.32 -9.61 2.05
C ASP A 7 5.06 -10.94 2.22
N SER A 8 4.93 -11.61 3.37
CA SER A 8 5.58 -12.91 3.62
C SER A 8 5.02 -14.02 2.73
N ILE A 9 3.70 -14.07 2.56
CA ILE A 9 3.07 -15.03 1.63
C ILE A 9 3.56 -14.78 0.21
N ALA A 10 3.58 -13.52 -0.23
CA ALA A 10 4.10 -13.14 -1.54
C ALA A 10 5.58 -13.54 -1.71
N ALA A 11 6.42 -13.26 -0.70
CA ALA A 11 7.84 -13.61 -0.73
C ALA A 11 8.07 -15.12 -0.74
N LEU A 12 7.26 -15.91 -0.02
CA LEU A 12 7.31 -17.37 -0.05
C LEU A 12 6.95 -17.92 -1.44
N LEU A 13 5.92 -17.38 -2.08
CA LEU A 13 5.53 -17.77 -3.44
C LEU A 13 6.63 -17.48 -4.47
N LEU A 14 7.40 -16.42 -4.26
CA LEU A 14 8.49 -16.00 -5.15
C LEU A 14 9.85 -16.64 -4.83
N GLY A 15 9.97 -17.40 -3.74
CA GLY A 15 11.26 -17.91 -3.26
C GLY A 15 12.20 -16.82 -2.72
N GLU A 16 11.67 -15.64 -2.40
CA GLU A 16 12.41 -14.45 -1.94
C GLU A 16 12.22 -14.20 -0.42
N PHE A 17 11.79 -15.22 0.33
CA PHE A 17 11.52 -15.08 1.76
C PHE A 17 12.80 -14.84 2.58
N SER A 18 12.73 -13.87 3.50
CA SER A 18 13.82 -13.51 4.41
C SER A 18 13.25 -13.07 5.76
N LEU A 19 13.86 -13.53 6.85
CA LEU A 19 13.49 -13.10 8.22
C LEU A 19 13.73 -11.60 8.42
N THR A 20 14.77 -11.05 7.79
CA THR A 20 15.06 -9.61 7.82
C THR A 20 13.94 -8.81 7.17
N ARG A 21 13.49 -9.23 5.97
CA ARG A 21 12.34 -8.62 5.26
C ARG A 21 11.08 -8.68 6.12
N LEU A 22 10.77 -9.85 6.67
CA LEU A 22 9.62 -10.01 7.58
C LEU A 22 9.69 -9.04 8.76
N ALA A 23 10.82 -8.97 9.46
CA ALA A 23 10.98 -8.12 10.64
C ALA A 23 10.85 -6.63 10.30
N VAL A 24 11.47 -6.19 9.20
CA VAL A 24 11.39 -4.80 8.75
C VAL A 24 9.98 -4.41 8.35
N ILE A 25 9.28 -5.24 7.57
CA ILE A 25 7.90 -4.95 7.14
C ILE A 25 6.93 -5.03 8.31
N ALA A 26 7.15 -5.94 9.26
CA ALA A 26 6.38 -5.99 10.49
C ALA A 26 6.52 -4.70 11.30
N LEU A 27 7.76 -4.24 11.50
CA LEU A 27 8.08 -3.00 12.23
C LEU A 27 7.48 -1.78 11.51
N LEU A 28 7.69 -1.62 10.21
CA LEU A 28 7.13 -0.52 9.42
C LEU A 28 5.60 -0.51 9.48
N GLY A 29 4.98 -1.67 9.32
CA GLY A 29 3.54 -1.85 9.36
C GLY A 29 2.93 -1.54 10.73
N SER A 30 3.65 -1.79 11.82
CA SER A 30 3.18 -1.51 13.19
C SER A 30 3.56 -0.13 13.71
N THR A 31 4.44 0.60 13.03
CA THR A 31 4.91 1.93 13.46
C THR A 31 4.57 2.99 12.42
N VAL A 32 5.43 3.22 11.44
CA VAL A 32 5.33 4.28 10.43
C VAL A 32 3.96 4.25 9.75
N TYR A 33 3.54 3.10 9.22
CA TYR A 33 2.27 3.01 8.51
C TYR A 33 1.06 3.04 9.43
N ALA A 34 1.18 2.50 10.66
CA ALA A 34 0.13 2.54 11.66
C ALA A 34 -0.13 3.97 12.19
N LEU A 35 0.82 4.89 12.03
CA LEU A 35 0.68 6.29 12.42
C LEU A 35 0.32 7.18 11.22
N GLU A 36 1.06 7.08 10.11
CA GLU A 36 0.89 7.96 8.95
C GLU A 36 -0.46 7.77 8.25
N ILE A 37 -0.87 6.52 7.98
CA ILE A 37 -2.05 6.24 7.15
C ILE A 37 -3.35 6.64 7.86
N PRO A 38 -3.61 6.26 9.13
CA PRO A 38 -4.81 6.71 9.83
C PRO A 38 -4.84 8.24 10.00
N ASN A 39 -3.70 8.85 10.30
CA ASN A 39 -3.61 10.31 10.43
C ASN A 39 -3.94 11.02 9.12
N TRP A 40 -3.48 10.49 7.98
CA TRP A 40 -3.87 11.02 6.67
C TRP A 40 -5.38 10.87 6.42
N PHE A 41 -5.96 9.70 6.70
CA PHE A 41 -7.41 9.50 6.53
C PHE A 41 -8.23 10.43 7.43
N TYR A 42 -7.76 10.70 8.64
CA TYR A 42 -8.37 11.69 9.52
C TYR A 42 -8.27 13.12 8.94
N GLN A 43 -7.13 13.49 8.34
CA GLN A 43 -7.00 14.77 7.64
C GLN A 43 -7.96 14.88 6.45
N VAL A 44 -8.14 13.80 5.68
CA VAL A 44 -9.13 13.76 4.58
C VAL A 44 -10.55 14.02 5.11
N ASP A 45 -10.91 13.43 6.25
CA ASP A 45 -12.21 13.67 6.90
C ASP A 45 -12.42 15.14 7.32
N ARG A 46 -11.34 15.80 7.76
CA ARG A 46 -11.38 17.23 8.10
C ARG A 46 -11.47 18.13 6.88
N MET A 47 -10.85 17.74 5.75
CA MET A 47 -10.85 18.51 4.52
C MET A 47 -12.18 18.39 3.75
N VAL A 48 -12.77 17.19 3.72
CA VAL A 48 -13.95 16.90 2.90
C VAL A 48 -14.98 16.13 3.72
N ARG A 49 -16.06 16.83 4.09
CA ARG A 49 -17.21 16.22 4.76
C ARG A 49 -17.89 15.20 3.84
N PRO A 50 -18.43 14.10 4.39
CA PRO A 50 -19.19 13.13 3.60
C PRO A 50 -20.47 13.79 3.04
N GLY A 51 -20.78 13.53 1.77
CA GLY A 51 -22.02 14.02 1.14
C GLY A 51 -21.97 14.07 -0.40
N GLY A 52 -22.83 13.30 -1.05
CA GLY A 52 -22.95 13.26 -2.51
C GLY A 52 -21.72 12.70 -3.23
N THR A 53 -21.82 12.61 -4.57
CA THR A 53 -20.79 11.98 -5.41
C THR A 53 -19.49 12.79 -5.44
N ARG A 54 -19.57 14.12 -5.46
CA ARG A 54 -18.38 14.99 -5.50
C ARG A 54 -17.49 14.80 -4.28
N ALA A 55 -18.06 14.78 -3.07
CA ALA A 55 -17.28 14.55 -1.87
C ALA A 55 -16.66 13.15 -1.86
N ALA A 56 -17.41 12.13 -2.30
CA ALA A 56 -16.90 10.77 -2.37
C ALA A 56 -15.69 10.64 -3.30
N LEU A 57 -15.73 11.28 -4.46
CA LEU A 57 -14.60 11.34 -5.40
C LEU A 57 -13.42 12.10 -4.81
N LEU A 58 -13.63 13.28 -4.22
CA LEU A 58 -12.54 14.06 -3.61
C LEU A 58 -11.84 13.31 -2.48
N ARG A 59 -12.58 12.65 -1.59
CA ARG A 59 -12.02 11.84 -0.51
C ARG A 59 -11.16 10.68 -1.06
N THR A 60 -11.64 10.05 -2.13
CA THR A 60 -10.94 8.98 -2.83
C THR A 60 -9.64 9.47 -3.46
N LEU A 61 -9.67 10.59 -4.17
CA LEU A 61 -8.50 11.17 -4.82
C LEU A 61 -7.47 11.66 -3.79
N LEU A 62 -7.90 12.25 -2.67
CA LEU A 62 -6.99 12.64 -1.59
C LEU A 62 -6.34 11.41 -0.91
N ALA A 63 -7.09 10.33 -0.73
CA ALA A 63 -6.51 9.08 -0.23
C ALA A 63 -5.50 8.49 -1.22
N LEU A 64 -5.82 8.48 -2.52
CA LEU A 64 -4.91 8.02 -3.57
C LEU A 64 -3.65 8.89 -3.66
N ALA A 65 -3.77 10.20 -3.48
CA ALA A 65 -2.65 11.14 -3.53
C ALA A 65 -1.61 10.91 -2.43
N TYR A 66 -2.00 10.32 -1.30
CA TYR A 66 -1.02 9.87 -0.29
C TYR A 66 -0.22 8.67 -0.76
N PHE A 67 -0.86 7.70 -1.44
CA PHE A 67 -0.21 6.53 -2.03
C PHE A 67 0.44 6.84 -3.40
N ASN A 68 0.93 8.06 -3.60
CA ASN A 68 1.58 8.50 -4.82
C ASN A 68 2.89 7.70 -5.11
N PRO A 69 3.50 7.89 -6.30
CA PRO A 69 4.73 7.17 -6.66
C PRO A 69 5.90 7.29 -5.67
N LEU A 70 6.01 8.39 -4.91
CA LEU A 70 7.06 8.53 -3.90
C LEU A 70 6.82 7.60 -2.72
N TRP A 71 5.57 7.46 -2.28
CA TRP A 71 5.21 6.51 -1.23
C TRP A 71 5.50 5.07 -1.69
N VAL A 72 5.12 4.73 -2.93
CA VAL A 72 5.39 3.41 -3.53
C VAL A 72 6.88 3.14 -3.63
N ALA A 73 7.66 4.11 -4.11
CA ALA A 73 9.12 4.01 -4.20
C ALA A 73 9.78 3.81 -2.83
N ARG A 74 9.33 4.57 -1.81
CA ARG A 74 9.80 4.41 -0.43
C ARG A 74 9.53 2.99 0.07
N HIS A 75 8.33 2.47 -0.14
CA HIS A 75 7.96 1.12 0.28
C HIS A 75 8.82 0.05 -0.42
N MET A 76 8.96 0.15 -1.74
CA MET A 76 9.81 -0.75 -2.53
C MET A 76 11.27 -0.67 -2.10
N ALA A 77 11.81 0.52 -1.84
CA ALA A 77 13.19 0.70 -1.40
C ALA A 77 13.47 -0.01 -0.07
N LEU A 78 12.52 0.06 0.86
CA LEU A 78 12.61 -0.61 2.15
C LEU A 78 12.57 -2.14 2.00
N ILE A 79 11.73 -2.67 1.12
CA ILE A 79 11.70 -4.12 0.80
C ILE A 79 13.03 -4.56 0.19
N THR A 80 13.54 -3.84 -0.81
CA THR A 80 14.81 -4.16 -1.48
C THR A 80 15.98 -4.13 -0.50
N TRP A 81 16.03 -3.10 0.35
CA TRP A 81 17.04 -2.99 1.39
C TRP A 81 16.93 -4.13 2.41
N ALA A 82 15.73 -4.45 2.88
CA ALA A 82 15.54 -5.52 3.85
C ALA A 82 15.85 -6.92 3.27
N SER A 83 15.74 -7.08 1.96
CA SER A 83 16.01 -8.35 1.28
C SER A 83 17.49 -8.51 0.87
N SER A 84 18.12 -7.44 0.39
CA SER A 84 19.47 -7.47 -0.20
C SER A 84 20.56 -6.82 0.65
N GLY A 85 20.20 -6.06 1.68
CA GLY A 85 21.11 -5.20 2.45
C GLY A 85 21.53 -3.91 1.73
N SER A 86 21.13 -3.72 0.46
CA SER A 86 21.52 -2.58 -0.37
C SER A 86 20.33 -1.70 -0.75
N LEU A 87 20.55 -0.37 -0.81
CA LEU A 87 19.54 0.55 -1.29
C LEU A 87 19.48 0.51 -2.83
N PRO A 88 18.28 0.50 -3.43
CA PRO A 88 18.14 0.59 -4.87
C PRO A 88 18.53 1.98 -5.38
N GLY A 89 18.94 2.05 -6.65
CA GLY A 89 19.20 3.32 -7.33
C GLY A 89 17.93 4.11 -7.66
N TRP A 90 18.12 5.33 -8.18
CA TRP A 90 17.04 6.27 -8.50
C TRP A 90 16.04 5.78 -9.56
N SER A 91 16.39 4.76 -10.34
CA SER A 91 15.48 4.11 -11.30
C SER A 91 14.23 3.53 -10.64
N ILE A 92 14.27 3.27 -9.32
CA ILE A 92 13.09 2.83 -8.56
C ILE A 92 11.92 3.80 -8.64
N LEU A 93 12.16 5.11 -8.81
CA LEU A 93 11.10 6.10 -8.98
C LEU A 93 10.34 5.88 -10.28
N ALA A 94 11.04 5.54 -11.36
CA ALA A 94 10.40 5.21 -12.63
C ALA A 94 9.57 3.92 -12.50
N VAL A 95 10.12 2.88 -11.86
CA VAL A 95 9.39 1.62 -11.62
C VAL A 95 8.15 1.85 -10.76
N ALA A 96 8.29 2.58 -9.66
CA ALA A 96 7.18 2.92 -8.77
C ALA A 96 6.09 3.76 -9.46
N SER A 97 6.48 4.67 -10.36
CA SER A 97 5.51 5.46 -11.14
C SER A 97 4.73 4.59 -12.12
N HIS A 98 5.41 3.68 -12.84
CA HIS A 98 4.72 2.74 -13.73
C HIS A 98 3.80 1.80 -12.94
N ALA A 99 4.27 1.24 -11.84
CA ALA A 99 3.46 0.38 -10.96
C ALA A 99 2.25 1.13 -10.40
N PHE A 100 2.41 2.39 -9.99
CA PHE A 100 1.32 3.23 -9.54
C PHE A 100 0.27 3.41 -10.64
N VAL A 101 0.68 3.80 -11.86
CA VAL A 101 -0.24 4.03 -13.00
C VAL A 101 -1.01 2.76 -13.35
N LEU A 102 -0.33 1.62 -13.42
CA LEU A 102 -0.98 0.33 -13.71
C LEU A 102 -1.98 -0.07 -12.62
N ASN A 103 -1.72 0.33 -11.37
CA ASN A 103 -2.57 0.02 -10.22
C ASN A 103 -3.72 1.04 -10.02
N ILE A 104 -3.75 2.17 -10.74
CA ILE A 104 -4.76 3.23 -10.58
C ILE A 104 -6.20 2.68 -10.58
N PRO A 105 -6.63 1.80 -11.51
CA PRO A 105 -8.01 1.33 -11.53
C PRO A 105 -8.41 0.57 -10.26
N LEU A 106 -7.53 -0.33 -9.78
CA LEU A 106 -7.72 -1.09 -8.55
C LEU A 106 -7.67 -0.18 -7.32
N ALA A 107 -6.67 0.70 -7.27
CA ALA A 107 -6.46 1.62 -6.15
C ALA A 107 -7.59 2.64 -6.01
N LEU A 108 -8.13 3.16 -7.12
CA LEU A 108 -9.30 4.03 -7.12
C LEU A 108 -10.53 3.30 -6.59
N THR A 109 -10.78 2.08 -7.07
CA THR A 109 -11.94 1.28 -6.64
C THR A 109 -11.85 0.97 -5.15
N ALA A 110 -10.69 0.51 -4.67
CA ALA A 110 -10.47 0.22 -3.26
C ALA A 110 -10.63 1.47 -2.40
N ASN A 111 -10.03 2.60 -2.77
CA ASN A 111 -10.15 3.84 -2.01
C ASN A 111 -11.56 4.42 -2.05
N LEU A 112 -12.31 4.24 -3.14
CA LEU A 112 -13.71 4.66 -3.22
C LEU A 112 -14.56 3.94 -2.18
N LEU A 113 -14.35 2.63 -2.02
CA LEU A 113 -15.03 1.83 -1.00
C LEU A 113 -14.54 2.16 0.41
N ILE A 114 -13.22 2.17 0.64
CA ILE A 114 -12.63 2.40 1.96
C ILE A 114 -13.01 3.78 2.51
N GLN A 115 -12.87 4.84 1.71
CA GLN A 115 -13.09 6.20 2.20
C GLN A 115 -14.56 6.55 2.43
N ASN A 116 -15.49 5.84 1.78
CA ASN A 116 -16.91 6.23 1.77
C ASN A 116 -17.86 5.19 2.37
N LYS A 117 -17.44 3.93 2.49
CA LYS A 117 -18.27 2.83 3.03
C LYS A 117 -17.72 2.25 4.32
N VAL A 118 -16.41 2.28 4.53
CA VAL A 118 -15.79 1.74 5.75
C VAL A 118 -15.81 2.80 6.87
N PRO A 119 -16.28 2.46 8.08
CA PRO A 119 -16.22 3.36 9.23
C PRO A 119 -14.79 3.79 9.54
N ALA A 120 -14.59 5.04 9.97
CA ALA A 120 -13.27 5.64 10.16
C ALA A 120 -12.27 4.78 10.96
N PRO A 121 -12.64 4.14 12.09
CA PRO A 121 -11.71 3.29 12.85
C PRO A 121 -11.17 2.07 12.08
N TRP A 122 -11.92 1.59 11.08
CA TRP A 122 -11.60 0.37 10.33
C TRP A 122 -10.90 0.64 8.99
N ARG A 123 -10.81 1.90 8.55
CA ARG A 123 -10.26 2.24 7.22
C ARG A 123 -8.80 1.83 7.07
N PHE A 124 -7.99 1.97 8.13
CA PHE A 124 -6.61 1.52 8.11
C PHE A 124 -6.51 0.01 7.93
N THR A 125 -7.29 -0.75 8.70
CA THR A 125 -7.35 -2.21 8.60
C THR A 125 -7.80 -2.66 7.20
N ALA A 126 -8.83 -2.02 6.65
CA ALA A 126 -9.31 -2.30 5.30
C ALA A 126 -8.25 -1.98 4.23
N SER A 127 -7.55 -0.85 4.37
CA SER A 127 -6.43 -0.48 3.49
C SER A 127 -5.27 -1.46 3.59
N ALA A 128 -4.91 -1.89 4.80
CA ALA A 128 -3.85 -2.86 5.02
C ALA A 128 -4.19 -4.23 4.43
N LEU A 129 -5.45 -4.67 4.57
CA LEU A 129 -5.95 -5.91 3.99
C LEU A 129 -5.90 -5.86 2.46
N TYR A 130 -6.38 -4.76 1.86
CA TYR A 130 -6.26 -4.55 0.42
C TYR A 130 -4.81 -4.67 -0.06
N SER A 131 -3.88 -3.96 0.59
CA SER A 131 -2.46 -4.01 0.21
C SER A 131 -1.85 -5.40 0.37
N ALA A 132 -2.20 -6.14 1.43
CA ALA A 132 -1.75 -7.51 1.64
C ALA A 132 -2.27 -8.46 0.55
N LEU A 133 -3.54 -8.33 0.16
CA LEU A 133 -4.13 -9.10 -0.93
C LEU A 133 -3.46 -8.78 -2.27
N MET A 134 -3.20 -7.50 -2.55
CA MET A 134 -2.51 -7.09 -3.78
C MET A 134 -1.08 -7.63 -3.86
N ALA A 135 -0.34 -7.66 -2.75
CA ALA A 135 1.00 -8.24 -2.71
C ALA A 135 0.98 -9.72 -3.14
N VAL A 136 0.03 -10.50 -2.60
CA VAL A 136 -0.15 -11.91 -2.96
C VAL A 136 -0.63 -12.06 -4.40
N TYR A 137 -1.61 -11.26 -4.83
CA TYR A 137 -2.14 -11.27 -6.19
C TYR A 137 -1.02 -11.05 -7.23
N TYR A 138 -0.16 -10.06 -7.01
CA TYR A 138 0.97 -9.79 -7.90
C TYR A 138 2.03 -10.90 -7.87
N ALA A 139 2.30 -11.51 -6.71
CA ALA A 139 3.20 -12.65 -6.62
C ALA A 139 2.66 -13.87 -7.39
N VAL A 140 1.38 -14.19 -7.25
CA VAL A 140 0.72 -15.25 -8.02
C VAL A 140 0.80 -14.94 -9.51
N GLY A 141 0.45 -13.72 -9.93
CA GLY A 141 0.54 -13.32 -11.34
C GLY A 141 1.94 -13.50 -11.91
N ARG A 142 2.98 -13.17 -11.13
CA ARG A 142 4.38 -13.38 -11.53
C ARG A 142 4.75 -14.85 -11.64
N VAL A 143 4.27 -15.72 -10.76
CA VAL A 143 4.57 -17.17 -10.83
C VAL A 143 3.87 -17.85 -12.00
N TRP A 144 2.64 -17.42 -12.35
CA TRP A 144 1.79 -18.13 -13.32
C TRP A 144 1.89 -17.59 -14.74
N LEU A 145 2.30 -16.34 -14.93
CA LEU A 145 2.39 -15.67 -16.24
C LEU A 145 3.84 -15.49 -16.72
N GLN A 146 4.81 -16.06 -16.00
CA GLN A 146 6.21 -16.20 -16.41
C GLN A 146 6.46 -17.60 -16.96
#